data_AF-A0A4R3DUD4-F1
#
_entry.id   AF-A0A4R3DUD4-F1
#
_cell.length_a   1.000
_cell.length_b   1.000
_cell.length_c   1.000
_cell.angle_alpha   90.00
_cell.angle_beta   90.00
_cell.angle_gamma   90.00
#
_symmetry.space_group_name_H-M   'P 1'
#
loop_
_entity.id
_entity.type
_entity.pdbx_description
1 polymer ?
#
loop_
_entity_poly.entity_id
_entity_poly.type
_entity_poly.pdbx_seq_one_letter_code
_entity_poly.pdbx_strand_id
1 'polypeptide(L)'
;MNGAMWSLSVEFQFYAAFAGVLFTLALIRFSPAHYRVALPAIAAVLFVLVLADRLGQLVGSDPVPLAFIDYLWRFRFDFMLLGVGLALLLVVEIHDGPIFAPLLLVMPMAWVSVSEDQLGPGLKPVLDGFTTPFMALCFLALVYLARTNNAFAGQGTLLYRIMLWIGDRSYSIYLLHFPVMALAWMGIARFAPSIFNGAISYGVTQVVLVIPMTFLAANFSFEKVEGPFRRYGERWLTANARGR
;
A
#
# COMPACT_ATOMS: atom_id res chain seq x y z
N MET A 1 -5.99 3.21 -17.59
CA MET A 1 -6.77 3.43 -16.36
C MET A 1 -6.18 4.66 -15.68
N ASN A 2 -7.01 5.62 -15.27
CA ASN A 2 -6.52 6.78 -14.54
C ASN A 2 -6.03 6.29 -13.17
N GLY A 3 -4.72 6.38 -12.89
CA GLY A 3 -4.10 5.81 -11.68
C GLY A 3 -4.70 6.29 -10.35
N ALA A 4 -5.48 7.37 -10.37
CA ALA A 4 -6.09 8.02 -9.22
C ALA A 4 -7.06 7.15 -8.40
N MET A 5 -7.77 6.18 -9.00
CA MET A 5 -8.68 5.27 -8.28
C MET A 5 -8.16 3.82 -8.24
N TRP A 6 -6.92 3.61 -8.71
CA TRP A 6 -6.41 2.27 -8.95
C TRP A 6 -6.30 1.46 -7.65
N SER A 7 -5.62 1.94 -6.60
CA SER A 7 -5.47 1.13 -5.38
C SER A 7 -6.80 0.89 -4.65
N LEU A 8 -7.73 1.86 -4.61
CA LEU A 8 -9.05 1.63 -4.00
C LEU A 8 -9.87 0.57 -4.73
N SER A 9 -9.83 0.57 -6.07
CA SER A 9 -10.47 -0.49 -6.85
C SER A 9 -9.82 -1.86 -6.67
N VAL A 10 -8.50 -1.91 -6.50
CA VAL A 10 -7.73 -3.14 -6.24
C VAL A 10 -8.06 -3.69 -4.85
N GLU A 11 -8.08 -2.83 -3.84
CA GLU A 11 -8.48 -3.19 -2.47
C GLU A 11 -9.89 -3.76 -2.42
N PHE A 12 -10.85 -3.10 -3.08
CA PHE A 12 -12.21 -3.62 -3.17
C PHE A 12 -12.29 -4.99 -3.85
N GLN A 13 -11.60 -5.16 -4.99
CA GLN A 13 -11.53 -6.44 -5.71
C GLN A 13 -10.95 -7.54 -4.81
N PHE A 14 -9.88 -7.23 -4.07
CA PHE A 14 -9.28 -8.17 -3.13
C PHE A 14 -10.23 -8.55 -2.00
N TYR A 15 -10.84 -7.57 -1.32
CA TYR A 15 -11.74 -7.85 -0.22
C TYR A 15 -12.97 -8.63 -0.66
N ALA A 16 -13.54 -8.31 -1.83
CA ALA A 16 -14.65 -9.04 -2.41
C ALA A 16 -14.25 -10.49 -2.73
N ALA A 17 -13.11 -10.70 -3.40
CA ALA A 17 -12.60 -12.03 -3.72
C ALA A 17 -12.30 -12.84 -2.46
N PHE A 18 -11.62 -12.23 -1.49
CA PHE A 18 -11.27 -12.88 -0.22
C PHE A 18 -12.52 -13.22 0.60
N ALA A 19 -13.52 -12.34 0.66
CA ALA A 19 -14.81 -12.64 1.27
C ALA A 19 -15.51 -13.82 0.58
N GLY A 20 -15.47 -13.88 -0.76
CA GLY A 20 -15.97 -15.02 -1.53
C GLY A 20 -15.26 -16.34 -1.19
N VAL A 21 -13.92 -16.30 -1.04
CA VAL A 21 -13.13 -17.46 -0.59
C VAL A 21 -13.55 -17.89 0.81
N LEU A 22 -13.63 -16.96 1.77
CA LEU A 22 -14.04 -17.27 3.14
C LEU A 22 -15.47 -17.84 3.20
N PHE A 23 -16.39 -17.26 2.43
CA PHE A 23 -17.77 -17.74 2.31
C PHE A 23 -17.81 -19.17 1.75
N THR A 24 -17.05 -19.44 0.69
CA THR A 24 -16.96 -20.76 0.07
C THR A 24 -16.38 -21.79 1.04
N LEU A 25 -15.30 -21.44 1.75
CA LEU A 25 -14.71 -22.30 2.78
C LEU A 25 -15.69 -22.58 3.93
N ALA A 26 -16.50 -21.60 4.33
CA ALA A 26 -17.54 -21.78 5.32
C ALA A 26 -18.64 -22.76 4.84
N LEU A 27 -19.02 -22.71 3.56
CA LEU A 27 -20.00 -23.64 2.97
C LEU A 27 -19.48 -25.08 2.90
N ILE A 28 -18.20 -25.27 2.60
CA ILE A 28 -17.59 -26.62 2.48
C ILE A 28 -17.42 -27.31 3.85
N ARG A 29 -17.70 -26.61 4.97
CA ARG A 29 -17.60 -27.14 6.35
C ARG A 29 -16.23 -27.76 6.67
N PHE A 30 -15.16 -27.22 6.11
CA PHE A 30 -13.81 -27.66 6.50
C PHE A 30 -13.57 -27.41 7.99
N SER A 31 -12.82 -28.31 8.64
CA SER A 31 -12.44 -28.07 10.03
C SER A 31 -11.50 -26.87 10.11
N PRO A 32 -11.52 -26.10 11.21
CA PRO A 32 -10.73 -24.88 11.30
C PRO A 32 -9.21 -25.03 11.12
N ALA A 33 -8.70 -26.21 11.44
CA ALA A 33 -7.29 -26.55 11.24
C ALA A 33 -6.90 -26.55 9.75
N HIS A 34 -7.80 -26.98 8.86
CA HIS A 34 -7.50 -27.09 7.43
C HIS A 34 -7.35 -25.72 6.78
N TYR A 35 -8.23 -24.74 7.07
CA TYR A 35 -8.10 -23.42 6.46
C TYR A 35 -6.86 -22.68 6.96
N ARG A 36 -6.43 -22.90 8.21
CA ARG A 36 -5.21 -22.30 8.78
C ARG A 36 -3.95 -22.75 8.05
N VAL A 37 -3.97 -23.91 7.39
CA VAL A 37 -2.83 -24.43 6.61
C VAL A 37 -3.03 -24.19 5.11
N ALA A 38 -4.24 -24.41 4.60
CA ALA A 38 -4.54 -24.29 3.18
C ALA A 38 -4.42 -22.85 2.67
N LEU A 39 -4.98 -21.86 3.39
CA LEU A 39 -4.92 -20.47 2.97
C LEU A 39 -3.49 -19.92 2.85
N PRO A 40 -2.59 -20.07 3.85
CA PRO A 40 -1.22 -19.58 3.70
C PRO A 40 -0.44 -20.40 2.67
N ALA A 41 -0.69 -21.70 2.53
CA ALA A 41 -0.07 -22.51 1.49
C ALA A 41 -0.45 -22.02 0.08
N ILE A 42 -1.75 -21.77 -0.17
CA ILE A 42 -2.23 -21.21 -1.44
C ILE A 42 -1.62 -19.82 -1.67
N ALA A 43 -1.62 -18.96 -0.64
CA ALA A 43 -1.05 -17.62 -0.74
C ALA A 43 0.45 -17.67 -1.06
N ALA A 44 1.20 -18.57 -0.43
CA ALA A 44 2.63 -18.78 -0.68
C ALA A 44 2.89 -19.29 -2.10
N VAL A 45 2.11 -20.27 -2.58
CA VAL A 45 2.23 -20.78 -3.96
C VAL A 45 1.95 -19.67 -4.97
N LEU A 46 0.85 -18.93 -4.81
CA LEU A 46 0.53 -17.81 -5.70
C LEU A 46 1.59 -16.72 -5.66
N PHE A 47 2.13 -16.40 -4.47
CA PHE A 47 3.21 -15.42 -4.33
C PHE A 47 4.48 -15.87 -5.05
N VAL A 48 4.88 -17.15 -4.91
CA VAL A 48 6.06 -17.71 -5.61
C VAL A 48 5.86 -17.66 -7.13
N LEU A 49 4.67 -17.99 -7.64
CA LEU A 49 4.38 -17.91 -9.07
C LEU A 49 4.45 -16.47 -9.59
N VAL A 50 3.90 -15.50 -8.85
CA VAL A 50 4.00 -14.08 -9.18
C VAL A 50 5.45 -13.60 -9.13
N LEU A 51 6.21 -13.99 -8.10
CA LEU A 51 7.61 -13.61 -7.97
C LEU A 51 8.46 -14.19 -9.11
N ALA A 52 8.20 -15.43 -9.50
CA ALA A 52 8.87 -16.05 -10.65
C ALA A 52 8.59 -15.29 -11.95
N ASP A 53 7.33 -14.90 -12.20
CA ASP A 53 6.97 -14.08 -13.37
C ASP A 53 7.67 -12.72 -13.35
N ARG A 54 7.68 -12.02 -12.20
CA ARG A 54 8.38 -10.74 -12.01
C ARG A 54 9.89 -10.87 -12.27
N LEU A 55 10.54 -11.88 -11.71
CA LEU A 55 11.96 -12.12 -11.92
C LEU A 55 12.25 -12.51 -13.38
N GLY A 56 11.34 -13.24 -14.02
CA GLY A 56 11.40 -13.54 -15.45
C GLY A 56 11.46 -12.28 -16.31
N GLN A 57 10.67 -11.25 -15.99
CA GLN A 57 10.69 -9.97 -16.70
C GLN A 57 12.04 -9.24 -16.59
N LEU A 58 12.77 -9.40 -15.48
CA LEU A 58 14.09 -8.80 -15.30
C LEU A 58 15.11 -9.38 -16.31
N VAL A 59 14.99 -10.66 -16.64
CA VAL A 59 15.89 -11.37 -17.56
C VAL A 59 15.32 -11.52 -18.97
N GLY A 60 14.18 -10.89 -19.27
CA GLY A 60 13.52 -10.97 -20.58
C GLY A 60 12.94 -12.34 -20.91
N SER A 61 12.56 -13.12 -19.89
CA SER A 61 11.84 -14.39 -20.08
C SER A 61 10.40 -14.14 -20.51
N ASP A 62 9.84 -15.12 -21.24
CA ASP A 62 8.42 -15.11 -21.57
C ASP A 62 7.57 -15.12 -20.28
N PRO A 63 6.43 -14.41 -20.26
CA PRO A 63 5.51 -14.44 -19.14
C PRO A 63 5.03 -15.86 -18.86
N VAL A 64 4.79 -16.17 -17.59
CA VAL A 64 4.12 -17.42 -17.21
C VAL A 64 2.79 -17.48 -17.96
N PRO A 65 2.46 -18.59 -18.67
CA PRO A 65 1.28 -18.68 -19.55
C PRO A 65 -0.03 -18.88 -18.76
N LEU A 66 -0.17 -18.15 -17.66
CA LEU A 66 -1.33 -18.15 -16.77
C LEU A 66 -1.82 -16.71 -16.63
N ALA A 67 -2.87 -16.37 -17.38
CA ALA A 67 -3.47 -15.02 -17.36
C ALA A 67 -3.85 -14.54 -15.96
N PHE A 68 -4.16 -15.48 -15.06
CA PHE A 68 -4.41 -15.17 -13.65
C PHE A 68 -3.16 -14.64 -12.92
N ILE A 69 -1.98 -15.20 -13.17
CA ILE A 69 -0.72 -14.72 -12.58
C ILE A 69 -0.38 -13.32 -13.09
N ASP A 70 -0.56 -13.09 -14.40
CA ASP A 70 -0.41 -11.77 -15.02
C ASP A 70 -1.33 -10.72 -14.36
N TYR A 71 -2.59 -11.09 -14.14
CA TYR A 71 -3.53 -10.25 -13.40
C TYR A 71 -3.05 -9.95 -11.97
N LEU A 72 -2.63 -10.97 -11.21
CA LEU A 72 -2.21 -10.79 -9.81
C LEU A 72 -1.08 -9.76 -9.67
N TRP A 73 -0.02 -9.86 -10.47
CA TRP A 73 1.12 -8.96 -10.31
C TRP A 73 0.87 -7.56 -10.88
N ARG A 74 0.09 -7.43 -11.96
CA ARG A 74 -0.29 -6.13 -12.54
C ARG A 74 -1.13 -5.30 -11.59
N PHE A 75 -2.00 -5.95 -10.84
CA PHE A 75 -2.83 -5.32 -9.82
C PHE A 75 -2.19 -5.39 -8.42
N ARG A 76 -0.92 -5.78 -8.31
CA ARG A 76 -0.13 -5.83 -7.07
C ARG A 76 -0.76 -6.68 -5.94
N PHE A 77 -1.53 -7.71 -6.29
CA PHE A 77 -2.10 -8.65 -5.32
C PHE A 77 -1.04 -9.42 -4.54
N ASP A 78 0.20 -9.48 -5.03
CA ASP A 78 1.33 -10.07 -4.32
C ASP A 78 1.59 -9.45 -2.95
N PHE A 79 1.38 -8.15 -2.77
CA PHE A 79 1.48 -7.51 -1.45
C PHE A 79 0.43 -8.03 -0.48
N MET A 80 -0.79 -8.28 -0.99
CA MET A 80 -1.90 -8.77 -0.19
C MET A 80 -1.73 -10.26 0.15
N LEU A 81 -1.17 -11.05 -0.77
CA LEU A 81 -0.80 -12.46 -0.52
C LEU A 81 0.22 -12.58 0.61
N LEU A 82 1.23 -11.69 0.66
CA LEU A 82 2.17 -11.62 1.78
C LEU A 82 1.47 -11.29 3.10
N GLY A 83 0.51 -10.35 3.08
CA GLY A 83 -0.31 -10.02 4.25
C GLY A 83 -1.13 -11.21 4.78
N VAL A 84 -1.73 -12.00 3.88
CA VAL A 84 -2.44 -13.24 4.24
C VAL A 84 -1.48 -14.25 4.86
N GLY A 85 -0.28 -14.41 4.29
CA GLY A 85 0.78 -15.25 4.85
C GLY A 85 1.15 -14.81 6.27
N LEU A 86 1.43 -13.52 6.46
CA LEU A 86 1.81 -12.97 7.76
C LEU A 86 0.72 -13.15 8.83
N ALA A 87 -0.55 -12.96 8.46
CA ALA A 87 -1.67 -13.09 9.38
C ALA A 87 -1.86 -14.53 9.91
N LEU A 88 -1.39 -15.54 9.17
CA LEU A 88 -1.62 -16.96 9.46
C LEU A 88 -0.37 -17.68 9.99
N LEU A 89 0.80 -17.05 9.90
CA LEU A 89 2.05 -17.59 10.45
C LEU A 89 2.16 -17.29 11.96
N LEU A 90 2.57 -18.31 12.72
CA LEU A 90 3.08 -18.16 14.08
C LEU A 90 4.56 -17.73 13.96
N VAL A 91 4.92 -16.55 14.46
CA VAL A 91 6.24 -15.97 14.20
C VAL A 91 6.91 -15.54 15.51
N VAL A 92 8.24 -15.66 15.52
CA VAL A 92 9.21 -15.42 16.60
C VAL A 92 9.38 -13.93 16.89
N GLU A 93 9.31 -13.53 18.16
CA GLU A 93 9.49 -12.13 18.57
C GLU A 93 10.86 -11.55 18.15
N ILE A 94 10.85 -10.43 17.43
CA ILE A 94 12.04 -9.66 17.08
C ILE A 94 12.13 -8.43 17.98
N HIS A 95 13.24 -8.30 18.70
CA HIS A 95 13.44 -7.29 19.74
C HIS A 95 14.12 -5.99 19.22
N ASP A 96 14.76 -6.02 18.05
CA ASP A 96 15.55 -4.89 17.53
C ASP A 96 14.80 -4.02 16.49
N GLY A 97 13.46 -4.02 16.54
CA GLY A 97 12.62 -3.33 15.56
C GLY A 97 12.97 -1.85 15.31
N PRO A 98 13.30 -1.03 16.33
CA PRO A 98 13.60 0.39 16.13
C PRO A 98 14.85 0.68 15.29
N ILE A 99 15.80 -0.26 15.25
CA ILE A 99 17.02 -0.12 14.45
C ILE A 99 16.71 -0.41 12.97
N PHE A 100 15.88 -1.43 12.72
CA PHE A 100 15.58 -1.89 11.37
C PHE A 100 14.50 -1.07 10.68
N ALA A 101 13.49 -0.55 11.39
CA ALA A 101 12.36 0.11 10.76
C ALA A 101 12.72 1.34 9.90
N PRO A 102 13.62 2.25 10.33
CA PRO A 102 14.05 3.36 9.47
C PRO A 102 14.70 2.87 8.17
N LEU A 103 15.53 1.83 8.24
CA LEU A 103 16.16 1.23 7.06
C LEU A 103 15.11 0.62 6.13
N LEU A 104 14.15 -0.11 6.68
CA LEU A 104 13.07 -0.73 5.90
C LEU A 104 12.11 0.29 5.27
N LEU A 105 12.05 1.53 5.78
CA LEU A 105 11.32 2.63 5.15
C LEU A 105 12.13 3.33 4.06
N VAL A 106 13.41 3.59 4.29
CA VAL A 106 14.27 4.35 3.38
C VAL A 106 14.73 3.51 2.19
N MET A 107 15.07 2.24 2.38
CA MET A 107 15.60 1.38 1.32
C MET A 107 14.63 1.26 0.13
N PRO A 108 13.32 1.00 0.31
CA PRO A 108 12.39 0.96 -0.81
C PRO A 108 12.30 2.30 -1.55
N MET A 109 12.31 3.42 -0.83
CA MET A 109 12.27 4.75 -1.45
C MET A 109 13.52 5.02 -2.30
N ALA A 110 14.70 4.64 -1.80
CA ALA A 110 15.96 4.76 -2.53
C ALA A 110 15.95 3.91 -3.80
N TRP A 111 15.51 2.64 -3.70
CA TRP A 111 15.42 1.76 -4.86
C TRP A 111 14.39 2.22 -5.89
N VAL A 112 13.22 2.71 -5.46
CA VAL A 112 12.24 3.32 -6.36
C VAL A 112 12.83 4.51 -7.09
N SER A 113 13.52 5.41 -6.37
CA SER A 113 14.11 6.62 -6.95
C SER A 113 15.16 6.30 -8.03
N VAL A 114 15.85 5.16 -7.91
CA VAL A 114 16.83 4.70 -8.92
C VAL A 114 16.16 3.90 -10.04
N SER A 115 15.04 3.23 -9.78
CA SER A 115 14.38 2.33 -10.74
C SER A 115 13.27 3.01 -11.55
N GLU A 116 12.78 4.17 -11.09
CA GLU A 116 11.77 4.96 -11.76
C GLU A 116 12.46 6.11 -12.52
N ASP A 117 12.35 6.10 -13.84
CA ASP A 117 12.72 7.25 -14.67
C ASP A 117 11.51 8.19 -14.75
N GLN A 118 11.70 9.44 -14.34
CA GLN A 118 10.63 10.44 -14.29
C GLN A 118 10.12 10.85 -15.67
N LEU A 119 10.91 10.62 -16.74
CA LEU A 119 10.64 11.15 -18.08
C LEU A 119 10.78 10.12 -19.21
N GLY A 120 11.16 8.88 -18.90
CA GLY A 120 11.34 7.82 -19.88
C GLY A 120 10.99 6.43 -19.35
N PRO A 121 10.94 5.41 -20.23
CA PRO A 121 10.65 4.04 -19.83
C PRO A 121 11.84 3.32 -19.16
N GLY A 122 12.91 4.06 -18.79
CA GLY A 122 14.30 3.57 -18.76
C GLY A 122 14.64 2.39 -17.87
N LEU A 123 13.86 2.06 -16.84
CA LEU A 123 14.18 0.98 -15.89
C LEU A 123 12.95 0.20 -15.42
N LYS A 124 11.87 0.18 -16.21
CA LYS A 124 10.62 -0.51 -15.86
C LYS A 124 10.82 -1.99 -15.46
N PRO A 125 11.65 -2.81 -16.14
CA PRO A 125 11.90 -4.19 -15.71
C PRO A 125 12.58 -4.31 -14.34
N VAL A 126 13.48 -3.38 -13.99
CA VAL A 126 14.11 -3.33 -12.66
C VAL A 126 13.08 -2.96 -11.60
N LEU A 127 12.24 -1.96 -11.89
CA LEU A 127 11.16 -1.52 -11.00
C LEU A 127 10.18 -2.67 -10.70
N ASP A 128 9.70 -3.36 -11.74
CA ASP A 128 8.69 -4.41 -11.60
C ASP A 128 9.26 -5.75 -11.13
N GLY A 129 10.45 -6.10 -11.59
CA GLY A 129 11.08 -7.40 -11.36
C GLY A 129 11.87 -7.49 -10.06
N PHE A 130 12.50 -6.40 -9.62
CA PHE A 130 13.33 -6.39 -8.41
C PHE A 130 12.80 -5.44 -7.33
N THR A 131 12.65 -4.16 -7.67
CA THR A 131 12.36 -3.10 -6.69
C THR A 131 10.99 -3.30 -6.03
N THR A 132 9.98 -3.72 -6.79
CA THR A 132 8.66 -3.99 -6.24
C THR A 132 8.69 -5.18 -5.26
N PRO A 133 9.17 -6.39 -5.60
CA PRO A 133 9.32 -7.48 -4.63
C PRO A 133 10.14 -7.09 -3.39
N PHE A 134 11.26 -6.39 -3.59
CA PHE A 134 12.09 -5.93 -2.49
C PHE A 134 11.32 -4.99 -1.54
N MET A 135 10.57 -4.04 -2.10
CA MET A 135 9.67 -3.16 -1.34
C MET A 135 8.61 -3.95 -0.58
N ALA A 136 7.99 -4.95 -1.22
CA ALA A 136 6.98 -5.80 -0.60
C ALA A 136 7.53 -6.53 0.64
N LEU A 137 8.75 -7.06 0.56
CA LEU A 137 9.43 -7.71 1.69
C LEU A 137 9.78 -6.70 2.79
N CYS A 138 10.22 -5.50 2.45
CA CYS A 138 10.50 -4.45 3.44
C CYS A 138 9.23 -4.04 4.19
N PHE A 139 8.12 -3.83 3.49
CA PHE A 139 6.85 -3.49 4.12
C PHE A 139 6.25 -4.65 4.91
N LEU A 140 6.42 -5.89 4.45
CA LEU A 140 6.05 -7.07 5.22
C LEU A 140 6.78 -7.12 6.57
N ALA A 141 8.10 -6.89 6.55
CA ALA A 141 8.92 -6.81 7.75
C ALA A 141 8.50 -5.64 8.67
N LEU A 142 8.15 -4.48 8.10
CA LEU A 142 7.64 -3.35 8.89
C LEU A 142 6.30 -3.65 9.56
N VAL A 143 5.35 -4.23 8.83
CA VAL A 143 4.06 -4.66 9.40
C VAL A 143 4.30 -5.70 10.50
N TYR A 144 5.24 -6.60 10.28
CA TYR A 144 5.64 -7.57 11.30
C TYR A 144 6.20 -6.92 12.58
N LEU A 145 7.10 -5.95 12.45
CA LEU A 145 7.64 -5.21 13.60
C LEU A 145 6.57 -4.32 14.27
N ALA A 146 5.63 -3.79 13.50
CA ALA A 146 4.56 -2.93 14.01
C ALA A 146 3.55 -3.73 14.85
N ARG A 147 3.30 -5.00 14.49
CA ARG A 147 2.44 -5.91 15.26
C ARG A 147 2.86 -6.02 16.74
N THR A 148 4.16 -6.03 17.02
CA THR A 148 4.70 -6.18 18.39
C THR A 148 4.85 -4.83 19.10
N ASN A 149 4.35 -3.74 18.52
CA ASN A 149 4.57 -2.36 18.98
C ASN A 149 6.05 -1.97 19.12
N ASN A 150 6.93 -2.70 18.42
CA ASN A 150 8.38 -2.54 18.52
C ASN A 150 9.02 -1.96 17.23
N ALA A 151 8.22 -1.58 16.23
CA ALA A 151 8.77 -1.00 15.00
C ALA A 151 9.49 0.33 15.23
N PHE A 152 8.97 1.20 16.09
CA PHE A 152 9.49 2.56 16.23
C PHE A 152 9.81 2.88 17.69
N ALA A 153 11.06 3.29 17.95
CA ALA A 153 11.43 3.90 19.23
C ALA A 153 10.83 5.30 19.37
N GLY A 154 10.83 5.83 20.59
CA GLY A 154 10.43 7.21 20.84
C GLY A 154 8.91 7.43 20.79
N GLN A 155 8.13 6.45 21.25
CA GLN A 155 6.71 6.66 21.54
C GLN A 155 6.58 7.91 22.45
N GLY A 156 5.95 8.96 21.92
CA GLY A 156 5.81 10.25 22.60
C GLY A 156 6.62 11.41 22.02
N THR A 157 7.63 11.15 21.18
CA THR A 157 8.40 12.18 20.46
C THR A 157 7.54 12.94 19.45
N LEU A 158 7.98 14.14 19.05
CA LEU A 158 7.29 14.94 18.02
C LEU A 158 7.20 14.19 16.69
N LEU A 159 8.31 13.57 16.25
CA LEU A 159 8.34 12.79 15.01
C LEU A 159 7.32 11.66 15.03
N TYR A 160 7.26 10.89 16.12
CA TYR A 160 6.29 9.82 16.28
C TYR A 160 4.84 10.34 16.18
N ARG A 161 4.54 11.47 16.83
CA ARG A 161 3.21 12.12 16.74
C ARG A 161 2.88 12.59 15.33
N ILE A 162 3.87 13.14 14.59
CA ILE A 162 3.69 13.54 13.19
C ILE A 162 3.40 12.31 12.33
N MET A 163 4.17 11.23 12.48
CA MET A 163 3.94 9.99 11.72
C MET A 163 2.56 9.40 11.99
N LEU A 164 2.12 9.37 13.26
CA LEU A 164 0.76 8.98 13.60
C LEU A 164 -0.29 9.92 12.98
N TRP A 165 -0.08 11.23 13.03
CA TRP A 165 -1.01 12.20 12.45
C TRP A 165 -1.15 12.02 10.93
N ILE A 166 -0.05 11.75 10.22
CA ILE A 166 -0.05 11.42 8.79
C ILE A 166 -0.79 10.09 8.57
N GLY A 167 -0.48 9.07 9.37
CA GLY A 167 -1.11 7.75 9.30
C GLY A 167 -2.63 7.80 9.47
N ASP A 168 -3.11 8.53 10.47
CA ASP A 168 -4.54 8.74 10.74
C ASP A 168 -5.27 9.37 9.55
N ARG A 169 -4.57 10.17 8.74
CA ARG A 169 -5.13 10.89 7.57
C ARG A 169 -4.78 10.24 6.24
N SER A 170 -4.07 9.12 6.25
CA SER A 170 -3.54 8.47 5.04
C SER A 170 -4.63 8.20 3.99
N TYR A 171 -5.83 7.77 4.42
CA TYR A 171 -6.97 7.57 3.54
C TYR A 171 -7.46 8.88 2.88
N SER A 172 -7.68 9.94 3.66
CA SER A 172 -8.05 11.25 3.13
C SER A 172 -6.96 11.86 2.23
N ILE A 173 -5.68 11.69 2.57
CA ILE A 173 -4.54 12.09 1.71
C ILE A 173 -4.60 11.36 0.38
N TYR A 174 -4.75 10.02 0.42
CA TYR A 174 -4.88 9.20 -0.77
C TYR A 174 -6.07 9.61 -1.64
N LEU A 175 -7.23 9.91 -1.05
CA LEU A 175 -8.40 10.29 -1.83
C LEU A 175 -8.25 11.67 -2.50
N LEU A 176 -7.59 12.62 -1.81
CA LEU A 176 -7.59 14.02 -2.22
C LEU A 176 -6.32 14.48 -2.93
N HIS A 177 -5.21 13.73 -2.88
CA HIS A 177 -3.98 14.13 -3.55
C HIS A 177 -4.20 14.38 -5.05
N PHE A 178 -4.89 13.47 -5.76
CA PHE A 178 -5.09 13.62 -7.20
C PHE A 178 -6.01 14.79 -7.59
N PRO A 179 -7.20 14.99 -6.97
CA PRO A 179 -8.00 16.20 -7.21
C PRO A 179 -7.23 17.51 -6.95
N VAL A 180 -6.46 17.56 -5.86
CA VAL A 180 -5.63 18.73 -5.53
C VAL A 180 -4.54 18.95 -6.57
N MET A 181 -3.83 17.89 -6.97
CA MET A 181 -2.85 17.92 -8.06
C MET A 181 -3.46 18.44 -9.36
N ALA A 182 -4.62 17.91 -9.77
CA ALA A 182 -5.30 18.31 -10.99
C ALA A 182 -5.69 19.80 -10.97
N LEU A 183 -6.26 20.28 -9.86
CA LEU A 183 -6.59 21.70 -9.69
C LEU A 183 -5.35 22.59 -9.74
N ALA A 184 -4.28 22.20 -9.05
CA ALA A 184 -3.01 22.92 -9.08
C ALA A 184 -2.41 22.97 -10.49
N TRP A 185 -2.37 21.83 -11.19
CA TRP A 185 -1.84 21.75 -12.55
C TRP A 185 -2.65 22.57 -13.54
N MET A 186 -3.99 22.58 -13.46
CA MET A 186 -4.83 23.44 -14.30
C MET A 186 -4.53 24.92 -14.06
N GLY A 187 -4.35 25.33 -12.80
CA GLY A 187 -3.93 26.69 -12.46
C GLY A 187 -2.55 27.04 -13.01
N ILE A 188 -1.55 26.17 -12.80
CA ILE A 188 -0.18 26.35 -13.29
C ILE A 188 -0.17 26.43 -14.82
N ALA A 189 -0.85 25.52 -15.52
CA ALA A 189 -0.92 25.52 -16.97
C ALA A 189 -1.52 26.82 -17.52
N ARG A 190 -2.46 27.41 -16.78
CA ARG A 190 -3.12 28.66 -17.18
C ARG A 190 -2.28 29.91 -16.90
N PHE A 191 -1.61 29.97 -15.75
CA PHE A 191 -1.00 31.22 -15.26
C PHE A 191 0.53 31.22 -15.24
N ALA A 192 1.17 30.04 -15.17
CA ALA A 192 2.61 29.88 -15.09
C ALA A 192 3.09 28.61 -15.82
N PRO A 193 2.79 28.44 -17.13
CA PRO A 193 3.08 27.20 -17.85
C PRO A 193 4.58 26.86 -17.92
N SER A 194 5.46 27.85 -17.78
CA SER A 194 6.91 27.66 -17.74
C SER A 194 7.39 26.76 -16.59
N ILE A 195 6.59 26.58 -15.53
CA ILE A 195 6.91 25.66 -14.41
C ILE A 195 7.06 24.21 -14.91
N PHE A 196 6.32 23.81 -15.94
CA PHE A 196 6.39 22.46 -16.51
C PHE A 196 7.64 22.22 -17.39
N ASN A 197 8.39 23.27 -17.73
CA ASN A 197 9.53 23.15 -18.64
C ASN A 197 10.81 22.64 -17.93
N GLY A 198 10.80 22.45 -16.62
CA GLY A 198 11.96 21.98 -15.86
C GLY A 198 11.56 21.03 -14.73
N ALA A 199 12.31 19.94 -14.59
CA ALA A 199 12.08 18.95 -13.52
C ALA A 199 12.20 19.58 -12.11
N ILE A 200 13.16 20.49 -11.93
CA ILE A 200 13.37 21.18 -10.65
C ILE A 200 12.20 22.14 -10.35
N SER A 201 11.79 22.98 -11.30
CA SER A 201 10.67 23.92 -11.09
C SER A 201 9.36 23.17 -10.84
N TYR A 202 9.13 22.08 -11.57
CA TYR A 202 8.00 21.19 -11.35
C TYR A 202 8.05 20.56 -9.95
N GLY A 203 9.17 19.94 -9.57
CA GLY A 203 9.36 19.29 -8.27
C GLY A 203 9.21 20.25 -7.09
N VAL A 204 9.82 21.44 -7.17
CA VAL A 204 9.68 22.51 -6.15
C VAL A 204 8.21 22.91 -6.04
N THR A 205 7.49 23.05 -7.15
CA THR A 205 6.06 23.38 -7.13
C THR A 205 5.23 22.26 -6.48
N GLN A 206 5.56 20.99 -6.72
CA GLN A 206 4.91 19.87 -6.03
C GLN A 206 5.12 19.96 -4.50
N VAL A 207 6.35 20.21 -4.06
CA VAL A 207 6.71 20.27 -2.63
C VAL A 207 6.13 21.49 -1.92
N VAL A 208 6.16 22.66 -2.56
CA VAL A 208 5.79 23.94 -1.89
C VAL A 208 4.31 24.24 -2.01
N LEU A 209 3.64 23.79 -3.08
CA LEU A 209 2.22 24.08 -3.31
C LEU A 209 1.35 22.84 -3.15
N VAL A 210 1.61 21.79 -3.92
CA VAL A 210 0.68 20.66 -4.05
C VAL A 210 0.62 19.81 -2.78
N ILE A 211 1.76 19.45 -2.21
CA ILE A 211 1.82 18.65 -0.98
C ILE A 211 1.13 19.37 0.20
N PRO A 212 1.44 20.65 0.52
CA PRO A 212 0.75 21.37 1.58
C PRO A 212 -0.76 21.48 1.34
N MET A 213 -1.19 21.81 0.12
CA MET A 213 -2.62 21.87 -0.21
C MET A 213 -3.31 20.51 -0.03
N THR A 214 -2.62 19.42 -0.36
CA THR A 214 -3.12 18.06 -0.14
C THR A 214 -3.31 17.78 1.35
N PHE A 215 -2.32 18.10 2.19
CA PHE A 215 -2.43 17.92 3.64
C PHE A 215 -3.55 18.77 4.25
N LEU A 216 -3.74 20.01 3.79
CA LEU A 216 -4.83 20.87 4.26
C LEU A 216 -6.20 20.30 3.88
N ALA A 217 -6.38 19.91 2.62
CA ALA A 217 -7.62 19.30 2.14
C ALA A 217 -7.91 17.97 2.85
N ALA A 218 -6.89 17.14 3.02
CA ALA A 218 -6.98 15.87 3.73
C ALA A 218 -7.32 16.05 5.21
N ASN A 219 -6.72 17.03 5.90
CA ASN A 219 -7.08 17.33 7.29
C ASN A 219 -8.54 17.76 7.42
N PHE A 220 -8.99 18.64 6.52
CA PHE A 220 -10.39 19.08 6.50
C PHE A 220 -11.36 17.91 6.28
N SER A 221 -11.09 17.08 5.26
CA SER A 221 -11.88 15.88 4.98
C SER A 221 -11.89 14.91 6.16
N PHE A 222 -10.72 14.67 6.77
CA PHE A 222 -10.61 13.78 7.93
C PHE A 222 -11.45 14.27 9.11
N GLU A 223 -11.37 15.55 9.47
CA GLU A 223 -12.09 16.08 10.63
C GLU A 223 -13.59 16.22 10.40
N LYS A 224 -14.01 16.58 9.18
CA LYS A 224 -15.41 16.93 8.88
C LYS A 224 -16.21 15.81 8.23
N VAL A 225 -15.55 14.86 7.58
CA VAL A 225 -16.21 13.75 6.88
C VAL A 225 -15.80 12.44 7.53
N GLU A 226 -14.54 12.04 7.40
CA GLU A 226 -14.07 10.70 7.79
C GLU A 226 -14.30 10.40 9.28
N GLY A 227 -13.86 11.30 10.16
CA GLY A 227 -13.96 11.16 11.61
C GLY A 227 -15.39 11.01 12.12
N PRO A 228 -16.34 11.89 11.73
CA PRO A 228 -17.76 11.72 12.05
C PRO A 228 -18.35 10.38 11.61
N PHE A 229 -18.09 9.95 10.37
CA PHE A 229 -18.60 8.67 9.86
C PHE A 229 -17.96 7.47 10.57
N ARG A 230 -16.66 7.53 10.90
CA ARG A 230 -15.98 6.49 11.67
C ARG A 230 -16.58 6.31 13.06
N ARG A 231 -16.80 7.41 13.78
CA ARG A 231 -17.46 7.39 15.10
C ARG A 231 -18.90 6.88 15.03
N TYR A 232 -19.62 7.20 13.96
CA TYR A 232 -20.98 6.69 13.75
C TYR A 232 -20.96 5.16 13.54
N GLY A 233 -20.06 4.65 12.70
CA GLY A 233 -19.89 3.21 12.48
C GLY A 233 -19.50 2.44 13.74
N GLU A 234 -18.54 2.96 14.52
CA GLU A 234 -18.12 2.38 15.80
C GLU A 234 -19.30 2.26 16.80
N ARG A 235 -20.12 3.30 16.90
CA ARG A 235 -21.33 3.28 17.75
C ARG A 235 -22.35 2.25 17.29
N TRP A 236 -22.57 2.14 15.99
CA TRP A 236 -23.52 1.18 15.43
C TRP A 236 -23.07 -0.28 15.68
N LEU A 237 -21.80 -0.58 15.46
CA LEU A 237 -21.23 -1.92 15.72
C LEU A 237 -21.29 -2.28 17.20
N THR A 238 -20.92 -1.37 18.10
CA THR A 238 -20.92 -1.61 19.55
C THR A 238 -22.33 -1.76 20.12
N ALA A 239 -23.31 -1.00 19.61
CA ALA A 239 -24.72 -1.15 20.00
C ALA A 239 -25.28 -2.52 19.61
N ASN A 240 -25.01 -2.98 18.38
CA ASN A 240 -25.50 -4.27 17.88
C ASN A 240 -24.76 -5.46 18.50
N ALA A 241 -23.50 -5.31 18.88
CA ALA A 241 -22.73 -6.35 19.55
C ALA A 241 -23.20 -6.62 20.99
N ARG A 242 -23.85 -5.64 21.66
CA ARG A 242 -24.41 -5.78 23.01
C ARG A 242 -25.84 -6.33 23.03
N GLY A 243 -26.50 -6.41 21.87
CA GLY A 243 -27.85 -6.96 21.72
C GLY A 243 -27.90 -8.46 21.37
N ARG A 244 -26.74 -9.14 21.39
CA ARG A 244 -26.59 -10.59 21.23
C ARG A 244 -25.87 -11.14 22.45
#